data_AF-A0A7J9I637-F1
#
_entry.id   AF-A0A7J9I637-F1
#
_cell.length_a   1.000
_cell.length_b   1.000
_cell.length_c   1.000
_cell.angle_alpha   90.00
_cell.angle_beta   90.00
_cell.angle_gamma   90.00
#
_symmetry.space_group_name_H-M   'P 1'
#
loop_
_entity.id
_entity.type
_entity.pdbx_description
1 polymer ?
#
loop_
_entity_poly.entity_id
_entity_poly.type
_entity_poly.pdbx_seq_one_letter_code
_entity_poly.pdbx_strand_id
1 'polypeptide(L)' 'MFGSMGDNGCLPNSCCYNVMIQGFLRNSYPSKATQLLMEMVGKGFSADIFTVTLFMDLIVHSNKSILL' A
#
# COMPACT_ATOMS: atom_id res chain seq x y z
N MET A 1 13.79 2.40 7.37
CA MET A 1 12.84 2.80 8.43
C MET A 1 11.69 1.81 8.54
N PHE A 2 10.82 1.67 7.54
CA PHE A 2 9.72 0.68 7.62
C PHE A 2 10.20 -0.78 7.60
N GLY A 3 11.14 -1.15 6.71
CA GLY A 3 11.68 -2.52 6.69
C GLY A 3 12.45 -2.91 7.95
N SER A 4 13.03 -1.93 8.65
CA SER A 4 13.83 -2.12 9.87
C SER A 4 13.01 -2.10 11.16
N MET A 5 11.70 -1.88 11.08
CA MET A 5 10.80 -1.83 12.24
C MET A 5 10.77 -3.18 12.98
N GLY A 6 10.61 -4.28 12.24
CA GLY A 6 10.62 -5.63 12.78
C GLY A 6 11.92 -5.99 13.51
N ASP A 7 13.06 -5.63 12.92
CA ASP A 7 14.40 -5.93 13.46
C ASP A 7 14.66 -5.25 14.81
N ASN A 8 14.04 -4.10 15.05
CA ASN A 8 14.16 -3.32 16.28
C ASN A 8 13.07 -3.64 17.32
N GLY A 9 12.25 -4.68 17.10
CA GLY A 9 11.12 -5.01 17.97
C GLY A 9 9.95 -4.00 17.92
N CYS A 10 9.98 -3.05 16.98
CA CYS A 10 8.94 -2.06 16.78
C CYS A 10 8.02 -2.52 15.65
N LEU A 11 6.85 -3.08 15.95
CA LEU A 11 5.98 -3.60 14.90
C LEU A 11 5.22 -2.49 14.16
N PRO A 12 5.12 -2.55 12.82
CA PRO A 12 4.27 -1.65 12.06
C PRO A 12 2.80 -1.81 12.47
N ASN A 13 2.10 -0.69 12.65
CA ASN A 13 0.65 -0.66 12.86
C ASN A 13 -0.09 -0.24 11.59
N SER A 14 -1.42 -0.20 11.64
CA SER A 14 -2.26 0.21 10.50
C SER A 14 -1.86 1.56 9.90
N CYS A 15 -1.54 2.56 10.72
CA CYS A 15 -1.10 3.88 10.24
C CYS A 15 0.21 3.79 9.44
N CYS A 16 1.19 3.04 9.95
CA CYS A 16 2.46 2.83 9.25
C CYS A 16 2.26 2.19 7.87
N TYR A 17 1.39 1.18 7.76
CA TYR A 17 1.05 0.56 6.47
C TYR A 17 0.41 1.55 5.52
N ASN A 18 -0.65 2.26 5.95
CA ASN A 18 -1.35 3.22 5.10
C ASN A 18 -0.38 4.27 4.52
N VAL A 19 0.46 4.87 5.36
CA VAL A 19 1.44 5.88 4.92
C VAL A 19 2.41 5.31 3.87
N MET A 20 2.97 4.13 4.11
CA MET A 20 3.92 3.52 3.17
C MET A 20 3.27 3.10 1.86
N ILE A 21 2.08 2.50 1.92
CA ILE A 21 1.32 2.09 0.75
C ILE A 21 0.98 3.31 -0.12
N GLN A 22 0.44 4.37 0.47
CA GLN A 22 0.15 5.62 -0.23
C GLN A 22 1.41 6.21 -0.87
N GLY A 23 2.53 6.18 -0.16
CA GLY A 23 3.83 6.59 -0.68
C GLY A 23 4.24 5.80 -1.93
N PHE A 24 4.12 4.48 -1.91
CA PHE A 24 4.43 3.65 -3.08
C PHE A 24 3.49 3.89 -4.26
N LEU A 25 2.18 4.03 -4.01
CA LEU A 25 1.19 4.31 -5.06
C LEU A 25 1.47 5.66 -5.76
N ARG A 26 1.74 6.72 -4.99
CA ARG A 26 2.05 8.05 -5.52
C ARG A 26 3.36 8.11 -6.31
N ASN A 27 4.27 7.17 -6.07
CA ASN A 27 5.55 7.06 -6.78
C ASN A 27 5.52 5.98 -7.87
N SER A 28 4.34 5.53 -8.31
CA SER A 28 4.17 4.54 -9.38
C SER A 28 4.85 3.19 -9.11
N TYR A 29 4.86 2.75 -7.85
CA TYR A 29 5.34 1.42 -7.44
C TYR A 29 4.19 0.51 -6.96
N PRO A 30 3.23 0.17 -7.83
CA PRO A 30 2.01 -0.55 -7.43
C PRO A 30 2.29 -1.96 -6.89
N SER A 31 3.31 -2.65 -7.39
CA SER A 31 3.66 -3.99 -6.90
C SER A 31 4.12 -3.98 -5.44
N LYS A 32 4.91 -2.97 -5.03
CA LYS A 32 5.35 -2.81 -3.63
C LYS A 32 4.19 -2.42 -2.72
N ALA A 33 3.32 -1.52 -3.18
CA ALA A 33 2.10 -1.16 -2.47
C ALA A 33 1.20 -2.38 -2.23
N THR A 34 1.04 -3.24 -3.25
CA THR A 34 0.22 -4.45 -3.17
C THR A 34 0.79 -5.48 -2.19
N GLN A 35 2.12 -5.66 -2.17
CA GLN A 35 2.77 -6.54 -1.19
C GLN A 35 2.51 -6.08 0.25
N LEU A 36 2.64 -4.78 0.52
CA LEU A 36 2.36 -4.22 1.84
C LEU A 36 0.87 -4.30 2.21
N LEU A 37 -0.04 -4.15 1.24
CA LEU A 37 -1.47 -4.33 1.48
C LEU A 37 -1.78 -5.79 1.88
N MET A 38 -1.19 -6.77 1.20
CA MET A 38 -1.35 -8.19 1.55
C MET A 38 -0.80 -8.49 2.95
N GLU A 39 0.36 -7.91 3.31
CA GLU A 39 0.93 -8.06 4.65
C GLU A 39 0.04 -7.41 5.72
N MET A 40 -0.48 -6.21 5.45
CA MET A 40 -1.40 -5.47 6.33
C MET A 40 -2.65 -6.29 6.67
N VAL A 41 -3.28 -6.86 5.63
CA VAL A 41 -4.47 -7.73 5.78
C VAL A 41 -4.11 -9.03 6.50
N GLY A 42 -2.97 -9.63 6.18
CA GLY A 42 -2.48 -10.83 6.86
C GLY A 42 -2.24 -10.63 8.37
N LYS A 43 -1.96 -9.39 8.79
CA LYS A 43 -1.84 -9.00 10.21
C LYS A 43 -3.15 -8.51 10.84
N GLY A 44 -4.26 -8.58 10.12
CA GLY A 44 -5.59 -8.19 10.63
C GLY A 44 -5.86 -6.69 10.62
N PHE A 45 -5.05 -5.90 9.91
CA PHE A 45 -5.31 -4.47 9.72
C PHE A 45 -6.09 -4.22 8.43
N SER A 46 -6.83 -3.11 8.38
CA SER A 46 -7.54 -2.64 7.19
C SER A 46 -6.96 -1.33 6.67
N ALA A 47 -6.83 -1.24 5.35
CA ALA A 47 -6.54 0.02 4.67
C ALA A 47 -7.62 1.07 4.98
N ASP A 48 -7.20 2.34 5.08
CA ASP A 48 -8.12 3.45 5.22
C ASP A 48 -8.74 3.84 3.86
N ILE A 49 -9.79 4.68 3.92
CA ILE A 49 -10.53 5.10 2.73
C ILE A 49 -9.61 5.78 1.70
N PHE A 50 -8.62 6.53 2.15
CA PHE A 50 -7.72 7.24 1.25
C PHE A 50 -6.79 6.28 0.49
N THR A 51 -6.28 5.27 1.18
CA THR A 51 -5.45 4.22 0.61
C THR A 51 -6.21 3.38 -0.39
N VAL A 52 -7.47 3.04 -0.09
CA VAL A 52 -8.37 2.32 -1.02
C VAL A 52 -8.65 3.16 -2.27
N THR A 53 -8.93 4.45 -2.12
CA THR A 53 -9.17 5.36 -3.27
C THR A 53 -7.96 5.41 -4.20
N LEU A 54 -6.72 5.49 -3.68
CA LEU A 54 -5.53 5.48 -4.52
C LEU A 54 -5.37 4.18 -5.32
N PHE A 55 -5.72 3.03 -4.73
CA PHE A 55 -5.72 1.76 -5.46
C PHE A 55 -6.77 1.74 -6.57
N MET A 56 -7.98 2.25 -6.30
CA MET A 56 -9.03 2.35 -7.31
C MET A 56 -8.60 3.27 -8.46
N ASP A 57 -8.00 4.42 -8.16
CA ASP A 57 -7.47 5.32 -9.17
C ASP A 57 -6.43 4.63 -10.04
N LEU A 58 -5.47 3.90 -9.43
CA LEU A 58 -4.49 3.12 -10.17
C LEU A 58 -5.18 2.12 -11.12
N ILE A 59 -6.13 1.31 -10.64
CA ILE A 59 -6.80 0.28 -11.45
C ILE A 59 -7.58 0.91 -12.60
N VAL A 60 -8.34 1.98 -12.34
CA VAL A 60 -9.15 2.67 -13.36
C VAL A 60 -8.26 3.30 -14.43
N HIS A 61 -7.13 3.90 -14.04
CA HIS A 61 -6.23 4.54 -14.99
C HIS A 61 -5.31 3.55 -15.71
N SER A 62 -4.87 2.46 -15.08
CA SER A 62 -4.11 1.39 -15.74
C SER A 62 -4.93 0.69 -16.82
N ASN A 63 -6.25 0.54 -16.64
CA ASN A 63 -7.14 -0.05 -17.66
C ASN A 63 -7.28 0.82 -18.93
N LYS A 64 -6.97 2.12 -18.88
CA LYS A 64 -6.97 2.96 -20.09
C LYS A 64 -5.79 2.67 -21.03
N SER A 65 -4.71 2.06 -20.52
CA SER A 65 -3.52 1.76 -21.33
C SER A 65 -3.61 0.45 -22.12
N ILE A 66 -4.63 -0.39 -21.87
CA ILE A 66 -4.86 -1.65 -22.60
C ILE A 66 -5.76 -1.42 -23.84
N LEU A 67 -6.40 -0.24 -23.94
CA LEU A 67 -7.36 0.09 -24.99
C LEU A 67 -6.85 1.13 -26.02
N LEU A 68 -5.57 1.50 -25.97
CA LEU A 68 -4.88 2.30 -26.99
C LEU A 68 -3.78 1.45 -27.63
#